data_AF-A0A7L4PI64-F1
#
_entry.id   AF-A0A7L4PI64-F1
#
_cell.length_a   1.000
_cell.length_b   1.000
_cell.length_c   1.000
_cell.angle_alpha   90.00
_cell.angle_beta   90.00
_cell.angle_gamma   90.00
#
_symmetry.space_group_name_H-M   'P 1'
#
loop_
_entity.id
_entity.type
_entity.pdbx_description
1 polymer ?
#
loop_
_entity_poly.entity_id
_entity_poly.type
_entity_poly.pdbx_seq_one_letter_code
_entity_poly.pdbx_strand_id
1 'polypeptide(L)'
;MYRREPSAPVSEGKTYDVKIEDIAREGDGIARIEGFVVFVPDTKLGDEVKIKINKVMHRFAIAELISEESEESEESEESEESEEEE
;
A
#
# COMPACT_ATOMS: atom_id res chain seq x y z
N MET A 1 32.42 -17.95 -1.82
CA MET A 1 31.08 -18.52 -1.55
C MET A 1 30.07 -17.38 -1.62
N TYR A 2 29.31 -17.25 -2.72
CA TYR A 2 28.22 -16.27 -2.81
C TYR A 2 26.90 -17.03 -2.76
N ARG A 3 26.49 -17.48 -1.57
CA ARG A 3 25.06 -17.68 -1.33
C ARG A 3 24.53 -16.29 -0.97
N ARG A 4 24.22 -15.49 -1.99
CA ARG A 4 23.32 -14.36 -1.76
C ARG A 4 22.04 -15.00 -1.28
N GLU A 5 21.81 -14.93 0.03
CA GLU A 5 20.47 -14.98 0.58
C GLU A 5 19.63 -14.12 -0.36
N PRO A 6 18.59 -14.65 -1.03
CA PRO A 6 17.66 -13.76 -1.66
C PRO A 6 16.98 -13.04 -0.50
N SER A 7 17.57 -11.92 -0.05
CA SER A 7 16.84 -10.95 0.74
C SER A 7 15.64 -10.62 -0.11
N ALA A 8 14.50 -11.20 0.23
CA ALA A 8 13.24 -10.75 -0.31
C ALA A 8 13.25 -9.23 -0.10
N PRO A 9 12.94 -8.43 -1.13
CA PRO A 9 12.94 -6.97 -1.00
C PRO A 9 11.92 -6.51 0.05
N VAL A 10 10.99 -7.39 0.40
CA VAL A 10 9.97 -7.20 1.44
C VAL A 10 10.31 -7.93 2.73
N SER A 11 10.04 -7.28 3.85
CA SER A 11 10.10 -7.88 5.20
C SER A 11 8.70 -8.13 5.74
N GLU A 12 8.50 -9.29 6.37
CA GLU A 12 7.30 -9.58 7.16
C GLU A 12 7.10 -8.57 8.32
N GLY A 13 5.86 -8.21 8.59
CA GLY A 13 5.45 -7.27 9.63
C GLY A 13 5.65 -5.78 9.29
N LYS A 14 6.28 -5.45 8.16
CA LYS A 14 6.47 -4.07 7.72
C LYS A 14 5.38 -3.61 6.77
N THR A 15 5.15 -2.30 6.77
CA THR A 15 4.27 -1.60 5.86
C THR A 15 5.05 -0.98 4.70
N TYR A 16 4.47 -1.07 3.51
CA TYR A 16 5.02 -0.50 2.29
C TYR A 16 3.92 0.19 1.50
N ASP A 17 4.24 1.33 0.93
CA ASP A 17 3.40 2.04 -0.01
C ASP A 17 3.65 1.45 -1.40
N VAL A 18 2.62 0.87 -1.99
CA VAL A 18 2.71 0.22 -3.30
C VAL A 18 1.58 0.66 -4.20
N LYS A 19 1.85 0.64 -5.49
CA LYS A 19 0.85 0.84 -6.52
C LYS A 19 0.36 -0.51 -7.05
N ILE A 20 -0.95 -0.65 -7.13
CA ILE A 20 -1.58 -1.81 -7.75
C ILE A 20 -1.52 -1.66 -9.26
N GLU A 21 -0.72 -2.49 -9.92
CA GLU A 21 -0.57 -2.44 -11.38
C GLU A 21 -1.60 -3.31 -12.10
N ASP A 22 -2.09 -4.37 -11.44
CA ASP A 22 -3.01 -5.33 -12.04
C ASP A 22 -3.99 -5.88 -10.99
N ILE A 23 -5.15 -6.37 -11.43
CA ILE A 23 -6.18 -6.98 -10.59
C ILE A 23 -6.53 -8.35 -11.18
N ALA A 24 -6.46 -9.39 -10.35
CA ALA A 24 -6.93 -10.72 -10.70
C ALA A 24 -8.46 -10.76 -10.83
N ARG A 25 -8.97 -11.74 -11.58
CA ARG A 25 -10.43 -11.92 -11.79
C ARG A 25 -11.23 -12.13 -10.50
N GLU A 26 -10.58 -12.58 -9.44
CA GLU A 26 -11.18 -12.87 -8.14
C GLU A 26 -11.25 -11.62 -7.23
N GLY A 27 -10.63 -10.50 -7.66
CA GLY A 27 -10.59 -9.24 -6.90
C GLY A 27 -9.28 -8.99 -6.15
N ASP A 28 -8.29 -9.87 -6.28
CA ASP A 28 -6.96 -9.66 -5.69
C ASP A 28 -6.13 -8.66 -6.50
N GLY A 29 -5.60 -7.62 -5.86
CA GLY A 29 -4.61 -6.74 -6.46
C GLY A 29 -3.23 -7.33 -6.44
N ILE A 30 -2.52 -7.06 -7.52
CA ILE A 30 -1.17 -7.51 -7.78
C ILE A 30 -0.26 -6.29 -7.76
N ALA A 31 0.53 -6.18 -6.69
CA ALA A 31 1.61 -5.21 -6.58
C ALA A 31 2.95 -5.85 -6.98
N ARG A 32 3.81 -5.09 -7.66
CA ARG A 32 5.18 -5.50 -7.95
C ARG A 32 6.18 -4.55 -7.30
N ILE A 33 7.02 -5.09 -6.44
CA ILE A 33 8.10 -4.35 -5.78
C ILE A 33 9.42 -4.95 -6.28
N GLU A 34 10.16 -4.22 -7.12
CA GLU A 34 11.47 -4.66 -7.66
C GLU A 34 11.44 -6.08 -8.30
N GLY A 35 10.32 -6.45 -8.91
CA GLY A 35 10.12 -7.77 -9.53
C GLY A 35 9.61 -8.86 -8.57
N PHE A 36 9.30 -8.51 -7.32
CA PHE A 36 8.67 -9.37 -6.33
C PHE A 36 7.15 -9.14 -6.31
N VAL A 37 6.38 -10.21 -6.40
CA VAL A 37 4.91 -10.14 -6.48
C VAL A 37 4.32 -10.14 -5.09
N VAL A 38 3.46 -9.16 -4.81
CA VAL A 38 2.71 -9.06 -3.55
C VAL A 38 1.23 -9.10 -3.87
N PHE A 39 0.53 -10.04 -3.24
CA PHE A 39 -0.91 -10.18 -3.36
C PHE A 39 -1.60 -9.42 -2.23
N VAL A 40 -2.56 -8.59 -2.61
CA VAL A 40 -3.30 -7.72 -1.70
C VAL A 40 -4.79 -7.86 -2.02
N PRO A 41 -5.59 -8.54 -1.18
CA PRO A 41 -7.03 -8.61 -1.36
C PRO A 41 -7.66 -7.21 -1.15
N ASP A 42 -8.88 -7.02 -1.63
CA ASP A 42 -9.67 -5.79 -1.44
C ASP A 42 -9.02 -4.50 -1.98
N THR A 43 -8.32 -4.60 -3.11
CA THR A 43 -7.68 -3.46 -3.77
C THR A 43 -8.25 -3.19 -5.16
N LYS A 44 -7.90 -2.05 -5.75
CA LYS A 44 -8.33 -1.63 -7.10
C LYS A 44 -7.13 -1.33 -8.00
N LEU A 45 -7.32 -1.52 -9.31
CA LEU A 45 -6.27 -1.25 -10.30
C LEU A 45 -5.97 0.25 -10.35
N GLY A 46 -4.69 0.61 -10.25
CA GLY A 46 -4.23 1.99 -10.28
C GLY A 46 -4.22 2.71 -8.92
N ASP A 47 -4.70 2.06 -7.86
CA ASP A 47 -4.73 2.61 -6.50
C ASP A 47 -3.32 2.57 -5.87
N GLU A 48 -2.98 3.63 -5.15
CA GLU A 48 -1.75 3.73 -4.35
C GLU A 48 -2.12 3.54 -2.89
N VAL A 49 -1.83 2.35 -2.37
CA VAL A 49 -2.30 1.93 -1.04
C VAL A 49 -1.13 1.50 -0.18
N LYS A 50 -1.27 1.74 1.13
CA LYS A 50 -0.33 1.23 2.11
C LYS A 50 -0.73 -0.21 2.44
N ILE A 51 0.22 -1.13 2.31
CA ILE A 51 0.01 -2.55 2.55
C ILE A 51 0.91 -3.03 3.67
N LYS A 52 0.45 -3.97 4.49
CA LYS A 52 1.24 -4.61 5.54
C LYS A 52 1.55 -6.05 5.14
N ILE A 53 2.84 -6.38 5.05
CA ILE A 53 3.27 -7.74 4.73
C ILE A 53 3.00 -8.65 5.92
N ASN A 54 2.06 -9.57 5.78
CA ASN A 54 1.76 -10.53 6.84
C ASN A 54 2.64 -11.78 6.72
N LYS A 55 2.92 -12.22 5.48
CA LYS A 55 3.71 -13.43 5.22
C LYS A 55 4.55 -13.31 3.95
N VAL A 56 5.85 -13.60 4.06
CA VAL A 56 6.76 -13.66 2.91
C VAL A 56 6.99 -15.13 2.55
N MET A 57 6.81 -15.48 1.27
CA MET A 57 7.08 -16.81 0.71
C MET A 57 8.27 -16.74 -0.26
N HIS A 58 8.73 -17.90 -0.77
CA HIS A 58 9.91 -17.97 -1.63
C HIS A 58 9.83 -17.13 -2.92
N ARG A 59 8.63 -16.88 -3.48
CA ARG A 59 8.47 -16.19 -4.77
C ARG A 59 7.45 -15.04 -4.75
N PHE A 60 6.74 -14.87 -3.64
CA PHE A 60 5.70 -13.86 -3.49
C PHE A 60 5.49 -13.54 -1.99
N ALA A 61 4.79 -12.45 -1.70
CA ALA A 61 4.32 -12.16 -0.35
C ALA A 61 2.81 -11.99 -0.34
N ILE A 62 2.23 -12.28 0.82
CA ILE A 62 0.84 -11.99 1.13
C ILE A 62 0.85 -10.77 2.05
N ALA A 63 0.10 -9.77 1.64
CA ALA A 63 -0.08 -8.54 2.39
C ALA A 63 -1.57 -8.21 2.49
N GLU A 64 -1.91 -7.41 3.48
CA GLU A 64 -3.24 -6.87 3.66
C GLU A 64 -3.21 -5.36 3.42
N LEU A 65 -4.28 -4.83 2.82
CA LEU A 65 -4.50 -3.40 2.68
C LEU A 65 -4.72 -2.79 4.08
N ILE A 66 -3.95 -1.76 4.41
CA ILE A 66 -4.20 -0.90 5.57
C ILE A 66 -4.59 0.49 5.07
N SER A 67 -5.84 0.64 4.62
CA SER A 67 -6.40 1.97 4.36
C SER A 67 -6.58 2.68 5.70
N GLU A 68 -5.78 3.73 5.93
CA GLU A 68 -5.97 4.64 7.06
C GLU A 68 -7.05 5.70 6.77
N GLU A 69 -7.65 5.72 5.58
CA GLU A 69 -8.64 6.75 5.20
C GLU A 69 -10.02 6.14 4.88
N SER A 70 -10.78 5.92 5.96
CA SER A 70 -12.14 6.45 6.05
C SER A 70 -12.08 7.75 6.87
N GLU A 71 -11.36 8.76 6.40
CA GLU A 71 -11.62 10.17 6.74
C GLU A 71 -11.94 10.84 5.40
N GLU A 72 -13.20 10.74 5.01
CA GLU A 72 -14.14 11.86 5.06
C GLU A 72 -13.75 12.96 4.07
N SER A 73 -14.46 12.98 2.95
CA SER A 73 -14.67 14.19 2.17
C SER A 73 -15.43 15.20 3.04
N GLU A 74 -14.75 16.17 3.63
CA GLU A 74 -15.21 17.51 4.05
C GLU A 74 -13.98 18.13 4.75
N GLU A 75 -13.28 19.11 4.19
CA GLU A 75 -13.61 20.51 4.36
C GLU A 75 -13.02 21.31 3.18
N SER A 76 -13.92 21.75 2.31
CA SER A 76 -13.73 22.95 1.51
C SER A 76 -14.32 24.12 2.29
N GLU A 77 -13.65 25.28 2.25
CA GLU A 77 -14.00 26.57 2.88
C GLU A 77 -13.65 26.61 4.39
N GLU A 78 -12.67 27.42 4.82
CA GLU A 78 -12.86 28.86 4.98
C GLU A 78 -11.58 29.67 4.68
N SER A 79 -11.77 30.66 3.81
CA SER A 79 -10.90 31.82 3.62
C SER A 79 -11.42 32.93 4.54
N GLU A 80 -10.52 33.81 5.01
CA GLU A 80 -10.87 35.08 5.70
C GLU A 80 -11.43 34.83 7.12
N GLU A 81 -10.94 35.39 8.22
CA GLU A 81 -10.64 36.78 8.53
C GLU A 81 -9.95 36.77 9.91
N SER A 82 -8.91 37.59 10.08
CA SER A 82 -8.50 38.03 11.41
C SER A 82 -8.11 39.49 11.27
N GLU A 83 -9.14 40.29 10.97
CA GLU A 83 -9.20 41.67 11.41
C GLU A 83 -9.29 41.70 12.95
N GLU A 84 -8.51 42.63 13.49
CA GLU A 84 -8.61 43.37 14.74
C GLU A 84 -9.58 42.90 15.84
N GLU A 85 -9.07 42.86 17.07
CA GLU A 85 -9.54 43.81 18.10
C GLU A 85 -8.41 44.03 19.14
N GLU A 86 -7.83 45.24 19.10
CA GLU A 86 -7.15 45.93 20.21
C GLU A 86 -8.19 46.76 20.97
#